data_AF-A0A0Z8I1W6-F1
#
_entry.id   AF-A0A0Z8I1W6-F1
#
_cell.length_a   1.000
_cell.length_b   1.000
_cell.length_c   1.000
_cell.angle_alpha   90.00
_cell.angle_beta   90.00
_cell.angle_gamma   90.00
#
_symmetry.space_group_name_H-M   'P 1'
#
loop_
_entity.id
_entity.type
_entity.pdbx_description
1 polymer ?
#
loop_
_entity_poly.entity_id
_entity_poly.type
_entity_poly.pdbx_seq_one_letter_code
_entity_poly.pdbx_strand_id
1 'polypeptide(L)'
;MVYQFYPDIEYSDEVNGTVLSQVLNSFVTKYSRELSKIYHEKSADFYRPEAKIGLDRDNFYTELCAFIPDIQPMRRGTKIEVDLFIQYPISMLDDSVMFLFQNLSDIEEIGTDFYSKECYKFVGGTVKRNEFVAEVNQLLERNHLNYYLDNNGTFSRKVSDDFNELLDLPVPAVEAGIDNLIQDSKKLICSYEEGNRKLGLEKIIDAFQRTKSLYAQSQGNVSESVNKLINNVAEGHEQFHSFVNSIMTSITSIANNAEIRHTEVYQDALQSEKQRDYLFQVTLLTINLLLTGYNETEVTNETSI
;
A
#
# COMPACT_ATOMS: atom_id res chain seq x y z
N MET A 1 7.66 -3.16 27.13
CA MET A 1 7.69 -2.54 25.80
C MET A 1 6.54 -1.54 25.79
N VAL A 2 6.85 -0.25 25.91
CA VAL A 2 5.82 0.79 25.95
C VAL A 2 5.46 1.05 24.49
N TYR A 3 4.26 0.65 24.07
CA TYR A 3 3.71 1.09 22.78
C TYR A 3 3.79 2.61 22.76
N GLN A 4 4.69 3.16 21.95
CA GLN A 4 4.71 4.59 21.72
C GLN A 4 3.43 4.86 20.91
N PHE A 5 2.38 5.29 21.62
CA PHE A 5 1.18 5.82 20.98
C PHE A 5 1.65 7.04 20.17
N TYR A 6 1.91 6.84 18.88
CA TYR A 6 2.05 7.93 17.94
C TYR A 6 0.78 8.80 18.06
N PRO A 7 0.93 10.14 18.06
CA PRO A 7 -0.22 11.04 18.11
C PRO A 7 -1.18 10.62 16.99
N ASP A 8 -2.47 10.58 17.33
CA ASP A 8 -3.54 9.98 16.54
C ASP A 8 -3.28 10.01 15.04
N ILE A 9 -2.77 8.88 14.50
CA ILE A 9 -2.66 8.68 13.06
C ILE A 9 -4.09 8.46 12.57
N GLU A 10 -4.84 9.55 12.40
CA GLU A 10 -6.08 9.54 11.64
C GLU A 10 -5.69 9.52 10.16
N TYR A 11 -5.99 8.39 9.52
CA TYR A 11 -5.91 8.27 8.08
C TYR A 11 -7.14 8.97 7.51
N SER A 12 -6.90 9.88 6.58
CA SER A 12 -7.94 10.51 5.79
C SER A 12 -7.93 9.85 4.42
N ASP A 13 -9.04 9.23 4.04
CA ASP A 13 -9.26 8.79 2.65
C ASP A 13 -9.53 9.98 1.71
N GLU A 14 -9.31 11.20 2.20
CA GLU A 14 -9.44 12.45 1.48
C GLU A 14 -8.16 13.32 1.57
N VAL A 15 -8.00 14.19 0.58
CA VAL A 15 -6.92 15.18 0.46
C VAL A 15 -7.48 16.58 0.20
N ASN A 16 -6.86 17.58 0.81
CA ASN A 16 -7.23 18.97 0.58
C ASN A 16 -6.90 19.42 -0.86
N GLY A 17 -7.79 20.20 -1.47
CA GLY A 17 -7.61 20.72 -2.83
C GLY A 17 -6.31 21.47 -3.10
N THR A 18 -5.67 22.06 -2.08
CA THR A 18 -4.35 22.68 -2.19
C THR A 18 -3.26 21.67 -2.56
N VAL A 19 -3.25 20.50 -1.92
CA VAL A 19 -2.27 19.44 -2.20
C VAL A 19 -2.49 18.89 -3.61
N LEU A 20 -3.75 18.58 -3.94
CA LEU A 20 -4.12 18.09 -5.26
C LEU A 20 -3.77 19.09 -6.38
N SER A 21 -4.06 20.38 -6.18
CA SER A 21 -3.69 21.45 -7.12
C SER A 21 -2.17 21.58 -7.28
N GLN A 22 -1.40 21.39 -6.20
CA GLN A 22 0.05 21.45 -6.27
C GLN A 22 0.62 20.32 -7.14
N VAL A 23 0.09 19.10 -7.03
CA VAL A 23 0.46 17.98 -7.91
C VAL A 23 0.02 18.25 -9.35
N LEU A 24 -1.25 18.59 -9.56
CA LEU A 24 -1.84 18.71 -10.89
C LEU A 24 -1.37 19.93 -11.69
N ASN A 25 -0.91 21.00 -11.04
CA ASN A 25 -0.53 22.24 -11.73
C ASN A 25 0.93 22.63 -11.48
N SER A 26 1.36 22.70 -10.21
CA SER A 26 2.69 23.19 -9.86
C SER A 26 3.78 22.20 -10.25
N PHE A 27 3.60 20.90 -9.96
CA PHE A 27 4.56 19.87 -10.36
C PHE A 27 4.58 19.68 -11.88
N VAL A 28 3.43 19.68 -12.56
CA VAL A 28 3.39 19.66 -14.04
C VAL A 28 4.17 20.83 -14.64
N THR A 29 4.08 22.02 -14.04
CA THR A 29 4.83 23.19 -14.50
C THR A 29 6.32 23.07 -14.23
N LYS A 30 6.70 22.56 -13.05
CA LYS A 30 8.10 22.36 -12.68
C LYS A 30 8.79 21.32 -13.55
N TYR A 31 8.12 20.19 -13.79
CA TYR A 31 8.65 19.03 -14.53
C TYR A 31 8.25 19.04 -16.01
N SER A 32 7.88 20.20 -16.57
CA SER A 32 7.31 20.25 -17.91
C SER A 32 8.25 19.67 -18.98
N ARG A 33 9.57 19.87 -18.82
CA ARG A 33 10.56 19.36 -19.80
C ARG A 33 10.65 17.83 -19.70
N GLU A 34 10.72 17.33 -18.48
CA GLU A 34 10.85 15.91 -18.12
C GLU A 34 9.61 15.08 -18.48
N LEU A 35 8.42 15.70 -18.45
CA LEU A 35 7.14 15.09 -18.86
C LEU A 35 6.95 15.07 -20.38
N SER A 36 7.73 15.83 -21.15
CA SER A 36 7.45 16.06 -22.57
C SER A 36 7.86 14.92 -23.51
N LYS A 37 8.33 13.78 -23.01
CA LYS A 37 8.87 12.70 -23.87
C LYS A 37 7.90 12.26 -24.95
N ILE A 38 6.67 11.98 -24.54
CA ILE A 38 5.57 11.61 -25.41
C ILE A 38 4.74 12.85 -25.79
N TYR A 39 4.77 13.89 -24.96
CA TYR A 39 3.98 15.11 -25.08
C TYR A 39 4.81 16.34 -25.47
N HIS A 40 5.72 16.22 -26.43
CA HIS A 40 6.59 17.34 -26.82
C HIS A 40 5.89 18.28 -27.80
N GLU A 41 6.19 19.57 -27.72
CA GLU A 41 5.78 20.48 -28.80
C GLU A 41 6.49 20.09 -30.10
N LYS A 42 5.84 20.39 -31.23
CA LYS A 42 6.49 20.24 -32.53
C LYS A 42 7.62 21.27 -32.65
N SER A 43 8.86 20.78 -32.82
CA SER A 43 10.00 21.65 -33.12
C SER A 43 9.82 22.32 -34.47
N ALA A 44 10.00 23.64 -34.52
CA ALA A 44 10.09 24.40 -35.76
C ALA A 44 11.52 24.37 -36.36
N ASP A 45 12.49 23.84 -35.61
CA ASP A 45 13.89 23.76 -36.02
C ASP A 45 14.16 22.47 -36.80
N PHE A 46 14.21 22.60 -38.13
CA PHE A 46 14.49 21.51 -39.06
C PHE A 46 15.94 20.99 -38.98
N TYR A 47 16.86 21.72 -38.33
CA TYR A 47 18.28 21.37 -38.28
C TYR A 47 18.64 20.42 -37.13
N ARG A 48 17.74 20.22 -36.15
CA ARG A 48 17.92 19.30 -35.01
C ARG A 48 16.66 18.45 -34.81
N PRO A 49 16.37 17.49 -35.71
CA PRO A 49 15.14 16.68 -35.63
C PRO A 49 15.01 15.85 -34.34
N GLU A 50 16.13 15.56 -33.68
CA GLU A 50 16.20 14.88 -32.38
C GLU A 50 15.95 15.79 -31.17
N ALA A 51 16.01 17.12 -31.32
CA ALA A 51 15.80 18.06 -30.24
C ALA A 51 14.31 18.18 -29.89
N LYS A 52 14.01 18.15 -28.59
CA LYS A 52 12.66 18.36 -28.07
C LYS A 52 12.55 19.72 -27.42
N ILE A 53 11.40 20.37 -27.61
CA ILE A 53 11.11 21.70 -27.09
C ILE A 53 9.79 21.68 -26.33
N GLY A 54 9.86 21.85 -25.01
CA GLY A 54 8.69 22.07 -24.16
C GLY A 54 7.65 20.94 -24.13
N LEU A 55 6.58 21.21 -23.38
CA LEU A 55 5.45 20.31 -23.16
C LEU A 55 4.24 20.80 -23.95
N ASP A 56 3.71 19.97 -24.85
CA ASP A 56 2.36 20.10 -25.39
C ASP A 56 1.34 19.86 -24.27
N ARG A 57 0.98 20.96 -23.59
CA ARG A 57 0.08 20.92 -22.43
C ARG A 57 -1.32 20.46 -22.82
N ASP A 58 -1.82 20.80 -24.01
CA ASP A 58 -3.17 20.42 -24.41
C ASP A 58 -3.27 18.90 -24.59
N ASN A 59 -2.26 18.30 -25.23
CA ASN A 59 -2.20 16.84 -25.36
C ASN A 59 -1.98 16.17 -23.99
N PHE A 60 -1.04 16.67 -23.19
CA PHE A 60 -0.75 16.16 -21.84
C PHE A 60 -2.00 16.12 -20.95
N TYR A 61 -2.73 17.24 -20.82
CA TYR A 61 -3.94 17.29 -19.99
C TYR A 61 -5.11 16.50 -20.58
N THR A 62 -5.10 16.24 -21.89
CA THR A 62 -6.09 15.33 -22.50
C THR A 62 -5.86 13.90 -22.04
N GLU A 63 -4.62 13.42 -22.09
CA GLU A 63 -4.26 12.09 -21.62
C GLU A 63 -4.41 11.95 -20.09
N LEU A 64 -4.03 12.98 -19.32
CA LEU A 64 -4.25 12.99 -17.87
C LEU A 64 -5.75 12.87 -17.53
N CYS A 65 -6.62 13.61 -18.21
CA CYS A 65 -8.07 13.51 -17.98
C CYS A 65 -8.66 12.18 -18.49
N ALA A 66 -8.06 11.58 -19.52
CA ALA A 66 -8.46 10.25 -19.97
C ALA A 66 -8.06 9.16 -18.96
N PHE A 67 -6.90 9.32 -18.31
CA PHE A 67 -6.41 8.45 -17.25
C PHE A 67 -7.19 8.63 -15.94
N ILE A 68 -7.58 9.88 -15.61
CA ILE A 68 -8.33 10.25 -14.40
C ILE A 68 -9.62 10.99 -14.80
N PRO A 69 -10.67 10.26 -15.21
CA PRO A 69 -11.91 10.85 -15.71
C PRO A 69 -12.55 11.86 -14.76
N ASP A 70 -12.42 11.65 -13.45
CA ASP A 70 -13.01 12.51 -12.42
C ASP A 70 -12.41 13.93 -12.39
N ILE A 71 -11.20 14.13 -12.93
CA ILE A 71 -10.57 15.45 -13.05
C ILE A 71 -11.06 16.19 -14.31
N GLN A 72 -11.60 15.49 -15.30
CA GLN A 72 -12.03 16.08 -16.57
C GLN A 72 -12.98 17.30 -16.41
N PRO A 73 -14.00 17.29 -15.52
CA PRO A 73 -14.88 18.44 -15.32
C PRO A 73 -14.16 19.69 -14.78
N MET A 74 -13.02 19.50 -14.12
CA MET A 74 -12.20 20.55 -13.52
C MET A 74 -11.22 21.18 -14.53
N ARG A 75 -11.07 20.61 -15.73
CA ARG A 75 -10.15 21.12 -16.75
C ARG A 75 -10.60 22.47 -17.30
N ARG A 76 -9.68 23.44 -17.35
CA ARG A 76 -9.82 24.72 -18.05
C ARG A 76 -8.60 24.99 -18.91
N GLY A 77 -8.69 24.62 -20.20
CA GLY A 77 -7.56 24.68 -21.13
C GLY A 77 -6.41 23.79 -20.65
N THR A 78 -5.28 24.43 -20.30
CA THR A 78 -4.01 23.78 -19.89
C THR A 78 -3.79 23.80 -18.38
N LYS A 79 -4.87 23.82 -17.60
CA LYS A 79 -4.86 23.76 -16.13
C LYS A 79 -6.04 22.95 -15.59
N ILE A 80 -5.89 22.47 -14.36
CA ILE A 80 -6.99 21.90 -13.58
C ILE A 80 -7.40 22.90 -12.49
N GLU A 81 -8.64 23.35 -12.51
CA GLU A 81 -9.24 24.21 -11.48
C GLU A 81 -9.81 23.35 -10.34
N VAL A 82 -8.99 23.16 -9.32
CA VAL A 82 -9.36 22.50 -8.07
C VAL A 82 -9.86 23.56 -7.07
N ASP A 83 -10.97 23.30 -6.38
CA ASP A 83 -11.41 24.12 -5.25
C ASP A 83 -10.51 23.82 -4.05
N LEU A 84 -9.75 24.82 -3.61
CA LEU A 84 -8.72 24.66 -2.57
C LEU A 84 -9.30 24.43 -1.17
N PHE A 85 -10.60 24.68 -0.97
CA PHE A 85 -11.25 24.63 0.34
C PHE A 85 -12.05 23.35 0.58
N ILE A 86 -12.14 22.46 -0.41
CA ILE A 86 -12.83 21.18 -0.28
C ILE A 86 -11.84 20.01 -0.25
N GLN A 87 -12.38 18.87 0.15
CA GLN A 87 -11.69 17.59 0.19
C GLN A 87 -11.98 16.79 -1.09
N TYR A 88 -10.98 16.05 -1.54
CA TYR A 88 -11.04 15.17 -2.70
C TYR A 88 -10.64 13.75 -2.29
N PRO A 89 -11.12 12.70 -2.97
CA PRO A 89 -10.68 11.33 -2.69
C PRO A 89 -9.15 11.19 -2.81
N ILE A 90 -8.53 10.48 -1.86
CA ILE A 90 -7.08 10.24 -1.88
C ILE A 90 -6.63 9.46 -3.13
N SER A 91 -7.51 8.64 -3.71
CA SER A 91 -7.27 7.94 -4.99
C SER A 91 -6.98 8.91 -6.13
N MET A 92 -7.62 10.08 -6.16
CA MET A 92 -7.36 11.10 -7.17
C MET A 92 -5.93 11.65 -7.05
N LEU A 93 -5.39 11.75 -5.83
CA LEU A 93 -4.00 12.12 -5.62
C LEU A 93 -3.05 11.01 -6.06
N ASP A 94 -3.33 9.75 -5.71
CA ASP A 94 -2.54 8.59 -6.15
C ASP A 94 -2.46 8.55 -7.68
N ASP A 95 -3.60 8.51 -8.37
CA ASP A 95 -3.66 8.46 -9.83
C ASP A 95 -2.87 9.62 -10.47
N SER A 96 -2.97 10.82 -9.89
CA SER A 96 -2.24 11.99 -10.35
C SER A 96 -0.73 11.80 -10.20
N VAL A 97 -0.28 11.39 -9.02
CA VAL A 97 1.14 11.17 -8.71
C VAL A 97 1.70 10.03 -9.57
N MET A 98 0.97 8.92 -9.69
CA MET A 98 1.32 7.77 -10.51
C MET A 98 1.46 8.16 -11.99
N PHE A 99 0.48 8.89 -12.54
CA PHE A 99 0.54 9.34 -13.93
C PHE A 99 1.77 10.20 -14.20
N LEU A 100 2.08 11.15 -13.31
CA LEU A 100 3.28 11.97 -13.43
C LEU A 100 4.54 11.11 -13.34
N PHE A 101 4.65 10.26 -12.32
CA PHE A 101 5.80 9.39 -12.11
C PHE A 101 6.12 8.52 -13.33
N GLN A 102 5.10 7.91 -13.93
CA GLN A 102 5.24 7.03 -15.10
C GLN A 102 5.69 7.79 -16.36
N ASN A 103 5.34 9.08 -16.47
CA ASN A 103 5.67 9.91 -17.63
C ASN A 103 6.95 10.74 -17.46
N LEU A 104 7.55 10.77 -16.27
CA LEU A 104 8.81 11.45 -16.02
C LEU A 104 9.99 10.74 -16.70
N SER A 105 10.84 11.52 -17.36
CA SER A 105 12.09 11.05 -17.96
C SER A 105 13.25 11.97 -17.64
N ASP A 106 14.43 11.39 -17.49
CA ASP A 106 15.67 12.15 -17.35
C ASP A 106 16.01 12.84 -18.68
N ILE A 107 16.57 14.05 -18.59
CA ILE A 107 16.93 14.87 -19.75
C ILE A 107 18.40 15.33 -19.66
N GLU A 108 18.99 15.56 -20.82
CA GLU A 108 20.27 16.23 -20.99
C GLU A 108 20.06 17.47 -21.87
N GLU A 109 20.42 18.65 -21.36
CA GLU A 109 20.32 19.90 -22.10
C GLU A 109 21.34 19.95 -23.26
N ILE A 110 20.90 20.37 -24.44
CA ILE A 110 21.72 20.41 -25.67
C ILE A 110 21.87 21.83 -26.26
N GLY A 111 21.40 22.85 -25.53
CA GLY A 111 21.48 24.26 -25.90
C GLY A 111 20.09 24.86 -26.17
N THR A 112 20.03 25.88 -27.03
CA THR A 112 18.79 26.56 -27.40
C THR A 112 18.53 26.51 -28.91
N ASP A 113 17.26 26.59 -29.30
CA ASP A 113 16.85 26.76 -30.71
C ASP A 113 17.02 28.22 -31.19
N PHE A 114 16.70 28.46 -32.47
CA PHE A 114 16.74 29.79 -33.08
C PHE A 114 15.85 30.83 -32.35
N TYR A 115 14.77 30.38 -31.72
CA TYR A 115 13.84 31.21 -30.96
C TYR A 115 14.23 31.32 -29.47
N SER A 116 15.45 30.88 -29.11
CA SER A 116 15.95 30.85 -27.74
C SER A 116 15.15 29.94 -26.79
N LYS A 117 14.41 28.97 -27.31
CA LYS A 117 13.81 27.90 -26.50
C LYS A 117 14.89 26.88 -26.14
N GLU A 118 14.89 26.44 -24.88
CA GLU A 118 15.77 25.38 -24.42
C GLU A 118 15.45 24.06 -25.13
N CYS A 119 16.50 23.42 -25.64
CA CYS A 119 16.46 22.13 -26.29
C CYS A 119 17.12 21.09 -25.39
N TYR A 120 16.52 19.91 -25.35
CA TYR A 120 17.05 18.78 -24.59
C TYR A 120 16.78 17.47 -25.34
N LYS A 121 17.51 16.43 -24.94
CA LYS A 121 17.28 15.05 -25.35
C LYS A 121 16.96 14.20 -24.12
N PHE A 122 16.18 13.14 -24.32
CA PHE A 122 15.87 12.19 -23.25
C PHE A 122 16.99 11.19 -23.08
N VAL A 123 17.34 10.92 -21.83
CA VAL A 123 18.33 9.93 -21.44
C VAL A 123 17.70 8.87 -20.53
N GLY A 124 18.35 7.71 -20.43
CA GLY A 124 17.93 6.69 -19.49
C GLY A 124 18.33 7.07 -18.06
N GLY A 125 17.46 6.78 -17.09
CA GLY A 125 17.76 6.99 -15.68
C GLY A 125 16.52 7.09 -14.79
N THR A 126 16.76 7.43 -13.53
CA THR A 126 15.76 7.56 -12.46
C THR A 126 15.95 8.85 -11.66
N VAL A 127 16.83 9.77 -12.07
CA VAL A 127 17.18 10.95 -11.27
C VAL A 127 15.96 11.82 -11.03
N LYS A 128 15.21 12.16 -12.09
CA LYS A 128 14.02 13.01 -12.01
C LYS A 128 12.84 12.34 -11.32
N ARG A 129 12.73 11.02 -11.44
CA ARG A 129 11.76 10.23 -10.66
C ARG A 129 12.08 10.24 -9.17
N ASN A 130 13.34 10.07 -8.78
CA ASN A 130 13.75 10.14 -7.38
C ASN A 130 13.57 11.53 -6.78
N GLU A 131 13.90 12.60 -7.53
CA GLU A 131 13.61 13.99 -7.13
C GLU A 131 12.10 14.19 -6.91
N PHE A 132 11.26 13.74 -7.85
CA PHE A 132 9.81 13.84 -7.74
C PHE A 132 9.26 13.08 -6.53
N VAL A 133 9.73 11.85 -6.29
CA VAL A 133 9.36 11.06 -5.11
C VAL A 133 9.67 11.83 -3.81
N ALA A 134 10.87 12.42 -3.70
CA ALA A 134 11.25 13.19 -2.52
C ALA A 134 10.33 14.41 -2.30
N GLU A 135 9.96 15.11 -3.38
CA GLU A 135 9.08 16.28 -3.30
C GLU A 135 7.62 15.94 -3.00
N VAL A 136 7.10 14.84 -3.55
CA VAL A 136 5.79 14.30 -3.20
C VAL A 136 5.76 13.94 -1.72
N ASN A 137 6.77 13.20 -1.23
CA ASN A 137 6.82 12.79 0.18
C ASN A 137 6.95 14.00 1.12
N GLN A 138 7.73 15.02 0.76
CA GLN A 138 7.79 16.27 1.50
C GLN A 138 6.43 17.02 1.51
N LEU A 139 5.71 16.98 0.39
CA LEU A 139 4.38 17.57 0.29
C LEU A 139 3.38 16.84 1.21
N LEU A 140 3.38 15.52 1.21
CA LEU A 140 2.52 14.69 2.06
C LEU A 140 2.81 14.96 3.55
N GLU A 141 4.08 14.93 3.94
CA GLU A 141 4.51 15.17 5.33
C GLU A 141 4.10 16.56 5.83
N ARG A 142 4.32 17.61 5.02
CA ARG A 142 3.95 18.99 5.36
C ARG A 142 2.44 19.17 5.55
N ASN A 143 1.62 18.32 4.95
CA ASN A 143 0.16 18.34 5.06
C ASN A 143 -0.37 17.25 6.00
N HIS A 144 0.50 16.61 6.79
CA HIS A 144 0.12 15.56 7.74
C HIS A 144 -0.64 14.38 7.08
N LEU A 145 -0.34 14.09 5.81
CA LEU A 145 -0.89 12.95 5.09
C LEU A 145 0.00 11.73 5.35
N ASN A 146 -0.57 10.70 5.97
CA ASN A 146 0.14 9.47 6.36
C ASN A 146 0.24 8.49 5.18
N TYR A 147 0.78 8.97 4.07
CA TYR A 147 1.05 8.22 2.86
C TYR A 147 2.47 8.51 2.38
N TYR A 148 2.97 7.68 1.47
CA TYR A 148 4.23 7.92 0.80
C TYR A 148 4.21 7.32 -0.61
N LEU A 149 5.01 7.91 -1.49
CA LEU A 149 5.37 7.34 -2.78
C LEU A 149 6.72 6.64 -2.64
N ASP A 150 6.82 5.38 -3.04
CA ASP A 150 8.10 4.67 -3.08
C ASP A 150 8.89 4.97 -4.37
N ASN A 151 10.14 4.49 -4.45
CA ASN A 151 11.01 4.71 -5.61
C ASN A 151 10.55 3.95 -6.88
N ASN A 152 9.55 3.08 -6.77
CA ASN A 152 8.93 2.38 -7.90
C ASN A 152 7.66 3.11 -8.39
N GLY A 153 7.23 4.17 -7.70
CA GLY A 153 6.00 4.90 -8.00
C GLY A 153 4.76 4.30 -7.36
N THR A 154 4.91 3.41 -6.37
CA THR A 154 3.80 2.85 -5.60
C THR A 154 3.41 3.81 -4.49
N PHE A 155 2.15 4.25 -4.48
CA PHE A 155 1.59 5.05 -3.40
C PHE A 155 1.03 4.12 -2.32
N SER A 156 1.50 4.30 -1.08
CA SER A 156 1.18 3.41 0.03
C SER A 156 0.87 4.20 1.29
N ARG A 157 0.07 3.59 2.16
CA ARG A 157 -0.18 4.09 3.51
C ARG A 157 1.09 3.97 4.34
N LYS A 158 1.44 5.01 5.06
CA LYS A 158 2.53 4.97 6.05
C LYS A 158 2.01 4.33 7.34
N VAL A 159 2.70 3.30 7.81
CA VAL A 159 2.43 2.65 9.12
C VAL A 159 3.55 2.97 10.12
N SER A 160 3.34 2.68 11.39
CA SER A 160 4.37 2.87 12.42
C SER A 160 5.59 1.98 12.16
N ASP A 161 6.76 2.40 12.65
CA ASP A 161 8.00 1.63 12.49
C ASP A 161 7.87 0.22 13.08
N ASP A 162 7.28 0.08 14.27
CA ASP A 162 6.96 -1.22 14.88
C ASP A 162 6.09 -2.12 13.98
N PHE A 163 5.17 -1.53 13.22
CA PHE A 163 4.33 -2.30 12.31
C PHE A 163 5.11 -2.68 11.05
N ASN A 164 5.95 -1.80 10.50
CA ASN A 164 6.86 -2.16 9.41
C ASN A 164 7.79 -3.31 9.80
N GLU A 165 8.39 -3.27 11.00
CA GLU A 165 9.24 -4.35 11.50
C GLU A 165 8.47 -5.68 11.58
N LEU A 166 7.21 -5.64 11.99
CA LEU A 166 6.36 -6.83 12.00
C LEU A 166 6.04 -7.34 10.58
N LEU A 167 5.81 -6.45 9.62
CA LEU A 167 5.58 -6.81 8.22
C LEU A 167 6.82 -7.46 7.60
N ASP A 168 8.02 -7.05 8.02
CA ASP A 168 9.29 -7.65 7.58
C ASP A 168 9.64 -8.96 8.31
N LEU A 169 8.93 -9.29 9.40
CA LEU A 169 9.18 -10.48 10.19
C LEU A 169 9.06 -11.75 9.32
N PRO A 170 10.11 -12.58 9.21
CA PRO A 170 10.01 -13.85 8.51
C PRO A 170 9.05 -14.76 9.27
N VAL A 171 8.18 -15.44 8.52
CA VAL A 171 7.27 -16.45 9.07
C VAL A 171 7.77 -17.82 8.63
N PRO A 172 7.82 -18.82 9.51
CA PRO A 172 8.21 -20.17 9.14
C PRO A 172 7.37 -20.69 7.96
N ALA A 173 8.05 -21.06 6.88
CA ALA A 173 7.41 -21.61 5.69
C ALA A 173 7.01 -23.07 5.95
N VAL A 174 5.75 -23.27 6.33
CA VAL A 174 5.20 -24.57 6.69
C VAL A 174 4.34 -25.14 5.57
N GLU A 175 3.46 -24.30 5.02
CA GLU A 175 2.54 -24.69 3.97
C GLU A 175 2.40 -23.53 2.99
N ALA A 176 2.60 -23.78 1.69
CA ALA A 176 2.54 -22.75 0.66
C ALA A 176 1.22 -21.95 0.68
N GLY A 177 0.11 -22.58 1.06
CA GLY A 177 -1.19 -21.92 1.19
C GLY A 177 -1.23 -20.88 2.32
N ILE A 178 -0.62 -21.16 3.47
CA ILE A 178 -0.50 -20.21 4.59
C ILE A 178 0.46 -19.09 4.19
N ASP A 179 1.60 -19.45 3.61
CA ASP A 179 2.63 -18.47 3.22
C ASP A 179 2.09 -17.45 2.20
N ASN A 180 1.38 -17.92 1.17
CA ASN A 180 0.77 -17.05 0.16
C ASN A 180 -0.24 -16.08 0.78
N LEU A 181 -1.10 -16.57 1.68
CA LEU A 181 -2.07 -15.72 2.38
C LEU A 181 -1.39 -14.64 3.21
N ILE A 182 -0.33 -15.00 3.95
CA ILE A 182 0.44 -14.04 4.76
C ILE A 182 1.11 -12.99 3.85
N GLN A 183 1.80 -13.41 2.79
CA GLN A 183 2.49 -12.47 1.90
C GLN A 183 1.52 -11.52 1.20
N ASP A 184 0.39 -12.00 0.73
CA ASP A 184 -0.65 -11.16 0.15
C ASP A 184 -1.23 -10.20 1.19
N SER A 185 -1.51 -10.68 2.40
CA SER A 185 -2.07 -9.86 3.48
C SER A 185 -1.14 -8.69 3.86
N LYS A 186 0.17 -8.94 3.93
CA LYS A 186 1.20 -7.93 4.22
C LYS A 186 1.27 -6.84 3.15
N LYS A 187 1.10 -7.19 1.87
CA LYS A 187 1.05 -6.20 0.78
C LYS A 187 -0.20 -5.34 0.85
N LEU A 188 -1.34 -5.97 1.11
CA LEU A 188 -2.66 -5.33 1.05
C LEU A 188 -2.93 -4.40 2.24
N ILE A 189 -2.44 -4.73 3.44
CA ILE A 189 -2.72 -3.93 4.65
C ILE A 189 -2.10 -2.53 4.61
N CYS A 190 -1.04 -2.33 3.82
CA CYS A 190 -0.40 -1.03 3.58
C CYS A 190 -0.99 -0.25 2.41
N SER A 191 -2.03 -0.77 1.74
CA SER A 191 -2.66 -0.07 0.62
C SER A 191 -3.33 1.22 1.08
N TYR A 192 -3.28 2.24 0.23
CA TYR A 192 -4.04 3.46 0.47
C TYR A 192 -5.55 3.23 0.32
N GLU A 193 -5.98 2.20 -0.41
CA GLU A 193 -7.39 1.87 -0.60
C GLU A 193 -7.94 1.07 0.58
N GLU A 194 -9.03 1.55 1.19
CA GLU A 194 -9.68 0.86 2.32
C GLU A 194 -10.11 -0.57 1.97
N GLY A 195 -10.62 -0.78 0.75
CA GLY A 195 -11.04 -2.09 0.26
C GLY A 195 -9.90 -3.11 0.28
N ASN A 196 -8.71 -2.71 -0.19
CA ASN A 196 -7.53 -3.56 -0.15
C ASN A 196 -7.09 -3.85 1.28
N ARG A 197 -7.15 -2.86 2.19
CA ARG A 197 -6.81 -3.09 3.60
C ARG A 197 -7.74 -4.10 4.26
N LYS A 198 -9.05 -4.00 4.01
CA LYS A 198 -10.05 -4.98 4.47
C LYS A 198 -9.74 -6.38 3.94
N LEU A 199 -9.43 -6.49 2.65
CA LEU A 199 -9.01 -7.75 2.03
C LEU A 199 -7.71 -8.31 2.64
N GLY A 200 -6.76 -7.44 2.99
CA GLY A 200 -5.53 -7.82 3.70
C GLY A 200 -5.84 -8.42 5.07
N LEU A 201 -6.75 -7.81 5.82
CA LEU A 201 -7.21 -8.33 7.11
C LEU A 201 -7.95 -9.68 6.97
N GLU A 202 -8.80 -9.82 5.96
CA GLU A 202 -9.48 -11.09 5.64
C GLU A 202 -8.46 -12.21 5.37
N LYS A 203 -7.46 -11.94 4.53
CA LYS A 203 -6.42 -12.92 4.19
C LYS A 203 -5.58 -13.37 5.39
N ILE A 204 -5.20 -12.46 6.30
CA ILE A 204 -4.43 -12.87 7.50
C ILE A 204 -5.30 -13.71 8.45
N ILE A 205 -6.61 -13.43 8.51
CA ILE A 205 -7.55 -14.25 9.28
C ILE A 205 -7.74 -15.63 8.63
N ASP A 206 -7.79 -15.71 7.31
CA ASP A 206 -7.83 -16.99 6.61
C ASP A 206 -6.55 -17.80 6.81
N ALA A 207 -5.38 -17.14 6.80
CA ALA A 207 -4.12 -17.78 7.17
C ALA A 207 -4.19 -18.35 8.59
N PHE A 208 -4.67 -17.57 9.56
CA PHE A 208 -4.87 -18.01 10.94
C PHE A 208 -5.79 -19.24 11.04
N GLN A 209 -6.88 -19.26 10.28
CA GLN A 209 -7.87 -20.35 10.35
C GLN A 209 -7.33 -21.64 9.70
N ARG A 210 -6.48 -21.49 8.68
CA ARG A 210 -5.71 -22.60 8.12
C ARG A 210 -4.65 -23.10 9.09
N THR A 211 -3.90 -22.21 9.76
CA THR A 211 -2.93 -22.57 10.81
C THR A 211 -3.58 -23.40 11.92
N LYS A 212 -4.78 -23.02 12.40
CA LYS A 212 -5.53 -23.79 13.42
C LYS A 212 -5.80 -25.25 13.03
N SER A 213 -5.82 -25.55 11.74
CA SER A 213 -6.18 -26.87 11.22
C SER A 213 -4.98 -27.75 10.86
N LEU A 214 -3.74 -27.29 11.11
CA LEU A 214 -2.52 -28.01 10.71
C LEU A 214 -2.42 -29.44 11.25
N TYR A 215 -2.86 -29.69 12.49
CA TYR A 215 -2.91 -31.03 13.08
C TYR A 215 -4.31 -31.66 13.02
N ALA A 216 -5.30 -31.03 12.38
CA ALA A 216 -6.70 -31.48 12.48
C ALA A 216 -6.92 -32.86 11.84
N GLN A 217 -6.16 -33.21 10.81
CA GLN A 217 -6.22 -34.54 10.21
C GLN A 217 -5.66 -35.62 11.13
N SER A 218 -4.55 -35.34 11.82
CA SER A 218 -3.89 -36.32 12.69
C SER A 218 -4.53 -36.42 14.08
N GLN A 219 -5.16 -35.33 14.56
CA GLN A 219 -5.86 -35.24 15.84
C GLN A 219 -7.37 -35.43 15.71
N GLY A 220 -7.89 -35.68 14.51
CA GLY A 220 -9.31 -35.93 14.25
C GLY A 220 -10.26 -34.72 14.35
N ASN A 221 -9.87 -33.61 14.99
CA ASN A 221 -10.63 -32.35 14.96
C ASN A 221 -9.78 -31.08 15.18
N VAL A 222 -10.35 -29.92 14.82
CA VAL A 222 -9.67 -28.61 14.91
C VAL A 222 -9.40 -28.20 16.37
N SER A 223 -10.25 -28.58 17.33
CA SER A 223 -10.04 -28.21 18.73
C SER A 223 -8.79 -28.86 19.31
N GLU A 224 -8.58 -30.15 19.02
CA GLU A 224 -7.39 -30.88 19.44
C GLU A 224 -6.13 -30.40 18.71
N SER A 225 -6.27 -30.06 17.42
CA SER A 225 -5.20 -29.41 16.65
C SER A 225 -4.73 -28.10 17.29
N VAL A 226 -5.67 -27.23 17.69
CA VAL A 226 -5.35 -25.97 18.38
C VAL A 226 -4.63 -26.24 19.70
N ASN A 227 -5.15 -27.14 20.53
CA ASN A 227 -4.48 -27.49 21.79
C ASN A 227 -3.06 -28.01 21.58
N LYS A 228 -2.83 -28.83 20.54
CA LYS A 228 -1.50 -29.34 20.19
C LYS A 228 -0.55 -28.21 19.78
N LEU A 229 -0.98 -27.30 18.90
CA LEU A 229 -0.18 -26.13 18.52
C LEU A 229 0.23 -25.29 19.73
N ILE A 230 -0.71 -25.02 20.64
CA ILE A 230 -0.43 -24.23 21.84
C ILE A 230 0.51 -24.98 22.78
N ASN A 231 0.32 -26.28 22.98
CA ASN A 231 1.19 -27.11 23.81
C ASN A 231 2.65 -27.08 23.33
N ASN A 232 2.86 -27.14 22.02
CA ASN A 232 4.20 -27.11 21.43
C ASN A 232 4.94 -25.81 21.75
N VAL A 233 4.27 -24.66 21.68
CA VAL A 233 4.87 -23.35 21.99
C VAL A 233 4.88 -23.02 23.48
N ALA A 234 4.04 -23.67 24.28
CA ALA A 234 3.97 -23.43 25.72
C ALA A 234 5.00 -24.22 26.51
N GLU A 235 5.56 -25.30 25.95
CA GLU A 235 6.63 -26.11 26.57
C GLU A 235 6.30 -26.54 28.02
N GLY A 236 5.03 -26.84 28.29
CA GLY A 236 4.54 -27.23 29.62
C GLY A 236 4.20 -26.07 30.58
N HIS A 237 4.31 -24.81 30.16
CA HIS A 237 3.96 -23.64 30.97
C HIS A 237 2.45 -23.32 30.92
N GLU A 238 1.68 -23.85 31.89
CA GLU A 238 0.21 -23.76 31.91
C GLU A 238 -0.38 -22.33 31.79
N GLN A 239 0.21 -21.34 32.45
CA GLN A 239 -0.28 -19.95 32.37
C GLN A 239 -0.06 -19.35 30.97
N PHE A 240 1.02 -19.73 30.29
CA PHE A 240 1.34 -19.24 28.96
C PHE A 240 0.43 -19.92 27.92
N HIS A 241 0.21 -21.23 28.06
CA HIS A 241 -0.81 -21.96 27.30
C HIS A 241 -2.18 -21.26 27.40
N SER A 242 -2.62 -20.95 28.62
CA SER A 242 -3.90 -20.28 28.86
C SER A 242 -3.96 -18.89 28.23
N PHE A 243 -2.86 -18.15 28.27
CA PHE A 243 -2.74 -16.83 27.64
C PHE A 243 -2.87 -16.92 26.12
N VAL A 244 -2.12 -17.80 25.45
CA VAL A 244 -2.20 -17.98 23.99
C VAL A 244 -3.59 -18.46 23.57
N ASN A 245 -4.18 -19.40 24.31
CA ASN A 245 -5.55 -19.85 24.05
C ASN A 245 -6.57 -18.70 24.13
N SER A 246 -6.41 -17.78 25.08
CA SER A 246 -7.28 -16.62 25.21
C SER A 246 -7.16 -15.66 24.01
N ILE A 247 -5.94 -15.49 23.46
CA ILE A 247 -5.70 -14.69 22.25
C ILE A 247 -6.38 -15.36 21.04
N MET A 248 -6.12 -16.66 20.82
CA MET A 248 -6.71 -17.38 19.68
C MET A 248 -8.24 -17.39 19.70
N THR A 249 -8.82 -17.52 20.89
CA THR A 249 -10.28 -17.46 21.09
C THR A 249 -10.81 -16.06 20.76
N SER A 250 -10.11 -15.02 21.21
CA SER A 250 -10.48 -13.62 20.93
C SER A 250 -10.40 -13.29 19.44
N ILE A 251 -9.32 -13.69 18.75
CA ILE A 251 -9.19 -13.53 17.29
C ILE A 251 -10.35 -14.26 16.58
N THR A 252 -10.64 -15.51 16.97
CA THR A 252 -11.74 -16.29 16.37
C THR A 252 -13.09 -15.60 16.59
N SER A 253 -13.34 -15.07 17.79
CA SER A 253 -14.59 -14.36 18.08
C SER A 253 -14.73 -13.09 17.23
N ILE A 254 -13.67 -12.29 17.12
CA ILE A 254 -13.72 -11.06 16.31
C ILE A 254 -13.87 -11.42 14.83
N ALA A 255 -13.12 -12.39 14.31
CA ALA A 255 -13.19 -12.85 12.92
C ALA A 255 -14.59 -13.36 12.52
N ASN A 256 -15.33 -13.96 13.44
CA ASN A 256 -16.67 -14.48 13.18
C ASN A 256 -17.78 -13.43 13.35
N ASN A 257 -17.57 -12.45 14.22
CA ASN A 257 -18.60 -11.47 14.59
C ASN A 257 -18.46 -10.13 13.87
N ALA A 258 -17.25 -9.77 13.48
CA ALA A 258 -17.00 -8.59 12.67
C ALA A 258 -17.19 -8.95 11.19
N GLU A 259 -17.66 -7.97 10.41
CA GLU A 259 -17.87 -8.04 8.96
C GLU A 259 -16.55 -8.15 8.18
N ILE A 260 -15.70 -9.09 8.57
CA ILE A 260 -14.39 -9.36 7.99
C ILE A 260 -14.48 -10.51 7.00
N ARG A 261 -15.46 -11.41 7.16
CA ARG A 261 -15.86 -12.38 6.13
C ARG A 261 -17.17 -11.90 5.52
N HIS A 262 -17.18 -11.70 4.20
CA HIS A 262 -18.39 -11.36 3.47
C HIS A 262 -19.47 -12.41 3.72
N THR A 263 -20.53 -12.15 4.51
CA THR A 263 -21.88 -12.68 4.22
C THR A 263 -23.07 -12.28 5.11
N GLU A 264 -22.94 -11.65 6.29
CA GLU A 264 -24.14 -11.46 7.13
C GLU A 264 -24.45 -10.00 7.50
N VAL A 265 -25.67 -9.58 7.16
CA VAL A 265 -26.28 -8.23 7.30
C VAL A 265 -26.32 -7.69 8.75
N TYR A 266 -25.83 -8.46 9.73
CA TYR A 266 -25.96 -8.20 11.17
C TYR A 266 -24.64 -8.35 11.95
N GLN A 267 -23.49 -8.07 11.31
CA GLN A 267 -22.18 -8.09 11.96
C GLN A 267 -21.69 -6.68 12.31
N ASP A 268 -21.10 -6.51 13.50
CA ASP A 268 -20.56 -5.22 13.92
C ASP A 268 -19.24 -4.96 13.18
N ALA A 269 -19.25 -4.06 12.20
CA ALA A 269 -18.04 -3.68 11.48
C ALA A 269 -16.98 -3.12 12.43
N LEU A 270 -15.69 -3.39 12.13
CA LEU A 270 -14.60 -2.69 12.80
C LEU A 270 -14.72 -1.19 12.49
N GLN A 271 -14.70 -0.39 13.55
CA GLN A 271 -15.07 1.03 13.57
C GLN A 271 -13.92 1.95 13.17
N SER A 272 -12.67 1.46 13.16
CA SER A 272 -11.51 2.26 12.77
C SER A 272 -10.36 1.45 12.18
N GLU A 273 -9.50 2.11 11.41
CA GLU A 273 -8.25 1.54 10.90
C GLU A 273 -7.33 1.06 12.02
N LYS A 274 -7.27 1.78 13.15
CA LYS A 274 -6.48 1.37 14.31
C LYS A 274 -6.89 -0.01 14.83
N GLN A 275 -8.19 -0.32 14.82
CA GLN A 275 -8.69 -1.64 15.21
C GLN A 275 -8.28 -2.73 14.20
N ARG A 276 -8.33 -2.41 12.90
CA ARG A 276 -7.92 -3.33 11.82
C ARG A 276 -6.43 -3.63 11.90
N ASP A 277 -5.61 -2.60 12.03
CA ASP A 277 -4.15 -2.72 12.18
C ASP A 277 -3.80 -3.53 13.41
N TYR A 278 -4.42 -3.25 14.56
CA TYR A 278 -4.14 -3.98 15.79
C TYR A 278 -4.52 -5.46 15.68
N LEU A 279 -5.70 -5.77 15.13
CA LEU A 279 -6.12 -7.14 14.91
C LEU A 279 -5.19 -7.86 13.93
N PHE A 280 -4.76 -7.19 12.86
CA PHE A 280 -3.79 -7.73 11.90
C PHE A 280 -2.48 -8.08 12.61
N GLN A 281 -1.92 -7.14 13.39
CA GLN A 281 -0.65 -7.33 14.10
C GLN A 281 -0.71 -8.51 15.07
N VAL A 282 -1.75 -8.55 15.91
CA VAL A 282 -1.95 -9.65 16.88
C VAL A 282 -2.13 -10.98 16.16
N THR A 283 -2.86 -11.02 15.05
CA THR A 283 -3.07 -12.23 14.26
C THR A 283 -1.76 -12.73 13.63
N LEU A 284 -0.99 -11.84 13.00
CA LEU A 284 0.30 -12.19 12.40
C LEU A 284 1.31 -12.69 13.43
N LEU A 285 1.42 -12.01 14.59
CA LEU A 285 2.27 -12.45 15.70
C LEU A 285 1.85 -13.83 16.22
N THR A 286 0.54 -14.06 16.36
CA THR A 286 0.00 -15.33 16.83
C THR A 286 0.33 -16.46 15.85
N ILE A 287 0.11 -16.25 14.55
CA ILE A 287 0.48 -17.23 13.52
C ILE A 287 1.97 -17.53 13.59
N ASN A 288 2.82 -16.50 13.63
CA ASN A 288 4.27 -16.70 13.68
C ASN A 288 4.67 -17.56 14.88
N LEU A 289 4.20 -17.20 16.09
CA LEU A 289 4.44 -17.99 17.29
C LEU A 289 4.04 -19.46 17.09
N LEU A 290 2.80 -19.74 16.66
CA LEU A 290 2.30 -21.11 16.49
C LEU A 290 3.12 -21.91 15.48
N LEU A 291 3.55 -21.27 14.39
CA LEU A 291 4.36 -21.93 13.36
C LEU A 291 5.79 -22.23 13.82
N THR A 292 6.35 -21.48 14.78
CA THR A 292 7.66 -21.83 15.37
C THR A 292 7.65 -23.14 16.15
N GLY A 293 6.50 -23.50 16.73
CA GLY A 293 6.28 -24.79 17.41
C GLY A 293 5.71 -25.88 16.52
N TYR A 294 5.49 -25.63 15.23
CA TYR A 294 4.93 -26.63 14.33
C TYR A 294 5.99 -27.65 13.91
N ASN A 295 5.66 -28.94 14.02
CA ASN A 295 6.48 -30.06 13.62
C ASN A 295 5.72 -30.98 12.66
N GLU A 296 6.10 -30.95 11.38
CA GLU A 296 5.46 -31.72 10.30
C GLU A 296 5.60 -33.25 10.51
N THR A 297 6.70 -33.70 11.12
CA THR A 297 6.98 -35.14 11.32
C THR A 297 5.98 -35.82 12.25
N GLU A 298 5.33 -35.06 13.13
CA GLU A 298 4.29 -35.57 14.02
C GLU A 298 2.97 -35.82 13.29
N VAL A 299 2.70 -35.08 12.20
CA VAL A 299 1.48 -35.27 11.39
C VAL A 299 1.55 -36.60 10.62
N THR A 300 2.72 -36.93 10.06
CA THR A 300 2.94 -38.16 9.27
C THR A 300 2.98 -39.43 10.12
N ASN A 301 3.49 -39.33 11.35
CA ASN A 301 3.59 -40.48 12.26
C ASN A 301 2.24 -40.88 12.86
N GLU A 302 1.35 -39.91 13.09
CA GLU A 302 0.00 -40.14 13.64
C GLU A 302 -1.00 -40.64 12.59
N THR A 303 -0.80 -40.33 11.30
CA THR A 303 -1.65 -40.80 10.19
C THR A 303 -1.28 -42.20 9.66
N SER A 304 -0.16 -42.76 10.13
CA SER A 304 0.35 -44.08 9.69
C SER A 304 -0.04 -45.24 10.63
N ILE A 305 -0.95 -45.01 11.58
CA ILE A 305 -1.46 -45.98 12.56
C ILE A 305 -2.95 -46.24 12.28
#